data_AF-K1SV97-F1
#
_entry.id   AF-K1SV97-F1
#
_cell.length_a   1.000
_cell.length_b   1.000
_cell.length_c   1.000
_cell.angle_alpha   90.00
_cell.angle_beta   90.00
_cell.angle_gamma   90.00
#
_symmetry.space_group_name_H-M   'P 1'
#
loop_
_entity.id
_entity.type
_entity.pdbx_description
1 polymer ?
#
loop_
_entity_poly.entity_id
_entity_poly.type
_entity_poly.pdbx_seq_one_letter_code
_entity_poly.pdbx_strand_id
1 'polypeptide(L)'
;MTIMAKTYQRTKLQEVTIRGYKSIAYDRPVTLKLGDVSILLGANGAGKSNIISFFRMLSYMMSKSFGRYVEISGTSHALLHYGIKRTPVMSGELKFADSNSMDVYGFSLANATPDRLIITEERITWHRKGEKSL
;
A
#
# COMPACT_ATOMS: atom_id res chain seq x y z
N MET A 1 -17.05 -26.98 -31.18
CA MET A 1 -17.36 -26.44 -29.84
C MET A 1 -16.18 -25.61 -29.39
N THR A 2 -16.27 -24.28 -29.48
CA THR A 2 -15.20 -23.38 -29.04
C THR A 2 -15.38 -23.14 -27.55
N ILE A 3 -14.44 -23.62 -26.74
CA ILE A 3 -14.38 -23.31 -25.32
C ILE A 3 -13.95 -21.84 -25.24
N MET A 4 -14.91 -20.93 -25.03
CA MET A 4 -14.58 -19.55 -24.69
C MET A 4 -13.88 -19.57 -23.33
N ALA A 5 -12.56 -19.36 -23.32
CA ALA A 5 -11.84 -19.06 -22.10
C ALA A 5 -12.49 -17.81 -21.48
N LYS A 6 -13.08 -17.97 -20.28
CA LYS A 6 -13.65 -16.87 -19.51
C LYS A 6 -12.49 -15.92 -19.19
N THR A 7 -12.31 -14.89 -20.02
CA THR A 7 -11.24 -13.91 -19.84
C THR A 7 -11.67 -13.04 -18.68
N TYR A 8 -11.28 -13.40 -17.46
CA TYR A 8 -11.34 -12.48 -16.33
C TYR A 8 -10.45 -11.29 -16.71
N GLN A 9 -11.06 -10.14 -16.94
CA GLN A 9 -10.32 -8.89 -16.99
C GLN A 9 -9.59 -8.80 -15.64
N ARG A 10 -8.25 -8.94 -15.68
CA ARG A 10 -7.45 -8.86 -14.47
C ARG A 10 -7.37 -7.40 -14.07
N THR A 11 -8.01 -7.04 -12.96
CA THR A 11 -7.78 -5.77 -12.29
C THR A 11 -6.29 -5.68 -11.94
N LYS A 12 -5.61 -4.63 -12.42
CA LYS A 12 -4.18 -4.43 -12.20
C LYS A 12 -3.98 -3.27 -11.25
N LEU A 13 -2.97 -3.38 -10.38
CA LEU A 13 -2.51 -2.26 -9.58
C LEU A 13 -1.85 -1.23 -10.50
N GLN A 14 -2.44 -0.03 -10.58
CA GLN A 14 -1.95 1.04 -11.45
C GLN A 14 -1.27 2.17 -10.67
N GLU A 15 -1.66 2.37 -9.42
CA GLU A 15 -1.08 3.42 -8.58
C GLU A 15 -0.98 2.97 -7.13
N VAL A 16 0.12 3.35 -6.47
CA VAL A 16 0.30 3.22 -5.02
C VAL A 16 0.80 4.53 -4.47
N THR A 17 0.11 5.08 -3.48
CA THR A 17 0.59 6.21 -2.68
C THR A 17 1.00 5.72 -1.30
N ILE A 18 2.19 6.11 -0.84
CA ILE A 18 2.78 5.71 0.43
C ILE A 18 3.08 6.95 1.26
N ARG A 19 2.68 6.95 2.53
CA ARG A 19 2.89 8.06 3.49
C ARG A 19 3.44 7.52 4.80
N GLY A 20 4.45 8.19 5.35
CA GLY A 20 4.91 7.96 6.72
C GLY A 20 5.63 6.62 6.97
N TYR A 21 6.02 5.90 5.92
CA TYR A 21 6.66 4.59 6.01
C TYR A 21 8.19 4.69 5.83
N LYS A 22 8.95 4.29 6.86
CA LYS A 22 10.43 4.26 6.89
C LYS A 22 11.08 5.57 6.45
N SER A 23 11.63 5.64 5.23
CA SER A 23 12.26 6.86 4.72
C SER A 23 11.28 7.84 4.07
N ILE A 24 10.01 7.46 3.93
CA ILE A 24 8.98 8.25 3.26
C ILE A 24 8.24 9.06 4.31
N ALA A 25 8.34 10.38 4.22
CA ALA A 25 7.66 11.27 5.14
C ALA A 25 6.14 11.25 4.91
N TYR A 26 5.37 11.63 5.92
CA TYR A 26 3.91 11.65 5.82
C TYR A 26 3.40 12.82 4.95
N ASP A 27 4.02 13.98 5.12
CA ASP A 27 3.75 15.24 4.42
C ASP A 27 4.31 15.27 2.98
N ARG A 28 5.31 14.43 2.69
CA ARG A 28 5.91 14.25 1.36
C ARG A 28 5.74 12.80 0.90
N PRO A 29 4.52 12.43 0.45
CA PRO A 29 4.23 11.08 -0.03
C PRO A 29 5.04 10.70 -1.26
N VAL A 30 5.20 9.41 -1.47
CA VAL A 30 5.63 8.85 -2.75
C VAL A 30 4.42 8.23 -3.44
N THR A 31 4.16 8.64 -4.68
CA THR A 31 3.14 8.03 -5.55
C THR A 31 3.82 7.35 -6.72
N LEU A 32 3.60 6.04 -6.87
CA LEU A 32 4.16 5.21 -7.91
C LEU A 32 3.06 4.86 -8.91
N LYS A 33 3.28 5.17 -10.19
CA LYS A 33 2.48 4.63 -11.29
C LYS A 33 3.11 3.33 -11.76
N LEU A 34 2.30 2.28 -11.84
CA LEU A 34 2.74 0.93 -12.10
C LEU A 34 2.18 0.44 -13.44
N GLY A 35 3.07 -0.12 -14.25
CA GLY A 35 2.72 -0.86 -15.46
C GLY A 35 2.97 -2.35 -15.29
N ASP A 36 2.85 -3.10 -16.37
CA ASP A 36 3.10 -4.55 -16.39
C ASP A 36 4.51 -4.93 -15.93
N VAL A 37 5.47 -4.04 -16.21
CA VAL A 37 6.82 -4.07 -15.67
C VAL A 37 7.15 -2.68 -15.17
N SER A 38 7.61 -2.57 -13.92
CA SER A 38 7.99 -1.30 -13.29
C SER A 38 9.41 -1.41 -12.74
N ILE A 39 10.29 -0.49 -13.15
CA ILE A 39 11.70 -0.47 -12.73
C ILE A 39 11.91 0.69 -11.77
N LEU A 40 12.43 0.42 -10.57
CA LEU A 40 12.78 1.45 -9.60
C LEU A 40 14.26 1.86 -9.79
N LEU A 41 14.49 3.10 -10.25
CA LEU A 41 15.81 3.67 -10.45
C LEU A 41 16.11 4.78 -9.43
N GLY A 42 17.38 4.95 -9.07
CA GLY A 42 17.83 6.00 -8.15
C GLY A 42 19.17 5.66 -7.49
N ALA A 43 19.79 6.63 -6.84
CA ALA A 43 21.06 6.46 -6.15
C ALA A 43 21.00 5.40 -5.02
N ASN A 44 22.16 4.93 -4.56
CA ASN A 44 22.25 4.13 -3.35
C ASN A 44 21.75 4.95 -2.14
N GLY A 45 20.94 4.32 -1.28
CA GLY A 45 20.32 5.01 -0.15
C GLY A 45 19.07 5.84 -0.46
N ALA A 46 18.66 5.98 -1.74
CA ALA A 46 17.46 6.76 -2.11
C ALA A 46 16.12 6.18 -1.63
N GLY A 47 16.12 5.04 -0.92
CA GLY A 47 14.91 4.43 -0.36
C GLY A 47 14.19 3.40 -1.24
N LYS A 48 14.79 2.96 -2.35
CA LYS A 48 14.22 1.91 -3.24
C LYS A 48 13.82 0.64 -2.48
N SER A 49 14.67 0.15 -1.58
CA SER A 49 14.37 -1.03 -0.76
C SER A 49 13.22 -0.82 0.24
N ASN A 50 12.94 0.43 0.64
CA ASN A 50 11.79 0.75 1.49
C ASN A 50 10.49 0.65 0.72
N ILE A 51 10.46 1.02 -0.56
CA ILE A 51 9.30 0.77 -1.44
C ILE A 51 9.03 -0.73 -1.54
N ILE A 52 10.06 -1.54 -1.80
CA ILE A 52 9.90 -3.01 -1.86
C ILE A 52 9.45 -3.58 -0.51
N SER A 53 9.97 -3.06 0.62
CA SER A 53 9.53 -3.54 1.93
C SER A 53 8.10 -3.14 2.27
N PHE A 54 7.58 -2.03 1.72
CA PHE A 54 6.17 -1.66 1.83
C PHE A 54 5.25 -2.68 1.16
N PHE A 55 5.56 -3.13 -0.07
CA PHE A 55 4.79 -4.21 -0.72
C PHE A 55 4.83 -5.52 0.06
N ARG A 56 5.99 -5.83 0.65
CA ARG A 56 6.10 -6.97 1.56
C ARG A 56 5.25 -6.78 2.83
N MET A 57 5.17 -5.59 3.41
CA MET A 57 4.26 -5.34 4.52
C MET A 57 2.80 -5.59 4.11
N LEU A 58 2.39 -5.10 2.94
CA LEU A 58 1.04 -5.31 2.42
C LEU A 58 0.68 -6.80 2.30
N SER A 59 1.59 -7.65 1.83
CA SER A 59 1.32 -9.08 1.74
C SER A 59 1.06 -9.74 3.12
N TYR A 60 1.65 -9.20 4.20
CA TYR A 60 1.38 -9.65 5.56
C TYR A 60 0.07 -9.09 6.12
N MET A 61 -0.31 -7.87 5.73
CA MET A 61 -1.64 -7.33 6.04
C MET A 61 -2.75 -8.19 5.45
N MET A 62 -2.61 -8.59 4.18
CA MET A 62 -3.63 -9.40 3.49
C MET A 62 -3.72 -10.85 4.00
N SER A 63 -2.67 -11.37 4.64
CA SER A 63 -2.62 -12.74 5.16
C SER A 63 -2.93 -12.84 6.66
N LYS A 64 -3.56 -11.81 7.25
CA LYS A 64 -3.83 -11.68 8.70
C LYS A 64 -2.58 -11.88 9.58
N SER A 65 -1.40 -11.70 9.02
CA SER A 65 -0.10 -11.93 9.67
C SER A 65 0.63 -10.61 9.96
N PHE A 66 -0.10 -9.49 10.02
CA PHE A 66 0.49 -8.17 10.17
C PHE A 66 1.24 -7.99 11.48
N GLY A 67 0.69 -8.46 12.62
CA GLY A 67 1.39 -8.42 13.90
C GLY A 67 2.77 -9.10 13.86
N ARG A 68 2.84 -10.27 13.20
CA ARG A 68 4.10 -10.99 12.97
C ARG A 68 5.08 -10.18 12.11
N TYR A 69 4.60 -9.42 11.13
CA TYR A 69 5.48 -8.55 10.34
C TYR A 69 6.10 -7.43 11.18
N VAL A 70 5.31 -6.84 12.08
CA VAL A 70 5.80 -5.80 13.01
C VAL A 70 6.88 -6.38 13.93
N GLU A 71 6.66 -7.57 14.48
CA GLU A 71 7.63 -8.29 15.32
C GLU A 71 8.93 -8.60 14.55
N ILE A 72 8.83 -9.15 13.34
CA ILE A 72 10.01 -9.45 12.49
C ILE A 72 10.77 -8.17 12.10
N SER A 73 10.05 -7.06 11.93
CA SER A 73 10.64 -5.77 11.56
C SER A 73 11.33 -5.05 12.74
N GLY A 74 11.34 -5.66 13.93
CA GLY A 74 11.92 -5.13 15.14
C GLY A 74 10.87 -4.45 16.03
N THR A 75 10.30 -3.33 15.60
CA THR A 75 9.28 -2.57 16.33
C THR A 75 8.43 -1.68 15.40
N SER A 76 7.30 -1.15 15.89
CA SER A 76 6.52 -0.12 15.20
C SER A 76 7.36 1.14 14.88
N HIS A 77 8.30 1.49 15.76
CA HIS A 77 9.25 2.59 15.56
C HIS A 77 10.12 2.44 14.30
N ALA A 78 10.48 1.21 13.94
CA ALA A 78 11.29 0.93 12.75
C ALA A 78 10.51 1.06 11.44
N LEU A 79 9.17 1.02 11.51
CA LEU A 79 8.28 1.10 10.35
C LEU A 79 7.79 2.52 10.09
N LEU A 80 7.60 3.33 11.14
CA LEU A 80 7.16 4.72 11.04
C LEU A 80 8.33 5.66 10.74
N HIS A 81 8.09 6.66 9.89
CA HIS A 81 9.12 7.61 9.50
C HIS A 81 9.65 8.43 10.69
N TYR A 82 10.92 8.22 11.04
CA TYR A 82 11.53 8.75 12.27
C TYR A 82 10.75 8.41 13.56
N GLY A 83 10.03 7.29 13.55
CA GLY A 83 9.31 6.75 14.68
C GLY A 83 8.05 7.53 15.10
N ILE A 84 7.39 7.00 16.13
CA ILE A 84 6.04 7.42 16.56
C ILE A 84 5.93 8.90 16.97
N LYS A 85 7.01 9.47 17.51
CA LYS A 85 7.02 10.87 17.99
C LYS A 85 6.91 11.87 16.84
N ARG A 86 7.41 11.50 15.66
CA ARG A 86 7.41 12.35 14.47
C ARG A 86 6.32 11.95 13.48
N THR A 87 6.05 10.66 13.36
CA THR A 87 5.05 10.10 12.44
C THR A 87 4.09 9.21 13.24
N PRO A 88 2.99 9.74 13.76
CA PRO A 88 2.06 8.97 14.59
C PRO A 88 1.24 7.97 13.78
N VAL A 89 1.07 8.23 12.48
CA VAL A 89 0.28 7.41 11.54
C VAL A 89 1.05 7.26 10.24
N MET A 90 0.99 6.07 9.63
CA MET A 90 1.33 5.84 8.23
C MET A 90 0.10 5.39 7.45
N SER A 91 0.08 5.65 6.16
CA SER A 91 -1.05 5.25 5.31
C SER A 91 -0.61 4.84 3.92
N GLY A 92 -1.47 4.05 3.29
CA GLY A 92 -1.32 3.62 1.91
C GLY A 92 -2.64 3.71 1.17
N GLU A 93 -2.57 4.08 -0.10
CA GLU A 93 -3.69 4.03 -1.03
C GLU A 93 -3.26 3.27 -2.28
N LEU A 94 -4.02 2.25 -2.65
CA LEU A 94 -3.77 1.36 -3.78
C LEU A 94 -4.93 1.50 -4.76
N LYS A 95 -4.64 1.90 -5.99
CA LYS A 95 -5.63 2.01 -7.06
C LYS A 95 -5.46 0.85 -8.03
N PHE A 96 -6.49 0.03 -8.11
CA PHE A 96 -6.60 -1.04 -9.07
C PHE A 96 -7.58 -0.63 -10.16
N ALA A 97 -7.28 -0.93 -11.41
CA ALA A 97 -8.20 -0.66 -12.49
C ALA A 97 -8.19 -1.77 -13.53
N ASP A 98 -9.33 -1.94 -14.19
CA ASP A 98 -9.47 -2.66 -15.44
C ASP A 98 -10.08 -1.74 -16.52
N SER A 99 -10.55 -2.31 -17.63
CA SER A 99 -11.16 -1.53 -18.71
C SER A 99 -12.42 -0.78 -18.28
N ASN A 100 -13.14 -1.28 -17.26
CA ASN A 100 -14.53 -0.88 -16.95
C ASN A 100 -14.72 -0.39 -15.51
N SER A 101 -13.74 -0.55 -14.63
CA SER A 101 -13.85 -0.25 -13.21
C SER A 101 -12.53 0.20 -12.59
N MET A 102 -12.64 0.88 -11.47
CA MET A 102 -11.54 1.32 -10.63
C MET A 102 -11.89 1.06 -9.16
N ASP A 103 -10.99 0.35 -8.49
CA ASP A 103 -11.06 0.07 -7.06
C ASP A 103 -9.97 0.83 -6.35
N VAL A 104 -10.30 1.44 -5.22
CA VAL A 104 -9.32 2.08 -4.35
C VAL A 104 -9.38 1.42 -2.98
N TYR A 105 -8.28 0.77 -2.60
CA TYR A 105 -8.07 0.28 -1.26
C TYR A 105 -7.22 1.28 -0.48
N GLY A 106 -7.74 1.77 0.64
CA GLY A 106 -7.05 2.71 1.51
C GLY A 106 -6.94 2.17 2.93
N PHE A 107 -5.82 2.42 3.59
CA PHE A 107 -5.63 2.04 4.99
C PHE A 107 -4.77 3.05 5.75
N SER A 108 -4.98 3.11 7.06
CA SER A 108 -4.16 3.87 8.01
C SER A 108 -3.73 2.96 9.16
N LEU A 109 -2.45 3.08 9.54
CA LEU A 109 -1.83 2.32 10.62
C LEU A 109 -1.26 3.29 11.65
N ALA A 110 -1.63 3.10 12.91
CA ALA A 110 -1.13 3.89 14.03
C ALA A 110 -0.46 3.01 15.08
N ASN A 111 0.43 3.61 15.87
CA ASN A 111 1.04 2.92 16.99
C ASN A 111 0.02 2.66 18.11
N ALA A 112 -0.06 1.41 18.56
CA ALA A 112 -0.74 1.01 19.79
C ALA A 112 0.29 0.60 20.83
N THR A 113 0.15 1.09 22.05
CA THR A 113 1.11 0.88 23.13
C THR A 113 1.01 -0.52 23.75
N PRO A 114 2.13 -1.19 24.06
CA PRO A 114 3.51 -0.93 23.61
C PRO A 114 3.84 -1.62 22.26
N ASP A 115 4.55 -0.91 21.38
CA ASP A 115 5.24 -1.39 20.16
C ASP A 115 4.43 -2.12 19.07
N ARG A 116 3.11 -1.93 19.03
CA ARG A 116 2.26 -2.53 17.99
C ARG A 116 1.85 -1.49 16.96
N LEU A 117 1.60 -1.94 15.74
CA LEU A 117 0.82 -1.16 14.77
C LEU A 117 -0.56 -1.79 14.64
N ILE A 118 -1.59 -0.96 14.71
CA ILE A 118 -2.98 -1.36 14.50
C ILE A 118 -3.54 -0.66 13.27
N ILE A 119 -4.48 -1.32 12.61
CA ILE A 119 -5.30 -0.70 11.56
C ILE A 119 -6.31 0.20 12.25
N THR A 120 -6.22 1.50 12.00
CA THR A 120 -7.16 2.51 12.51
C THR A 120 -8.23 2.86 11.48
N GLU A 121 -7.94 2.64 10.20
CA GLU A 121 -8.87 2.86 9.11
C GLU A 121 -8.58 1.84 8.02
N GLU A 122 -9.63 1.29 7.43
CA GLU A 122 -9.58 0.45 6.24
C GLU A 122 -10.82 0.75 5.40
N ARG A 123 -10.63 1.06 4.12
CA ARG A 123 -11.72 1.41 3.20
C ARG A 123 -11.49 0.84 1.81
N ILE A 124 -12.58 0.49 1.16
CA ILE A 124 -12.62 0.11 -0.26
C ILE A 124 -13.68 0.98 -0.92
N THR A 125 -13.30 1.66 -2.00
CA THR A 125 -14.25 2.38 -2.87
C THR A 125 -14.19 1.80 -4.26
N TRP A 126 -15.35 1.40 -4.79
CA TRP A 126 -15.50 0.86 -6.14
C TRP A 126 -16.17 1.90 -7.03
N HIS A 127 -15.63 2.10 -8.23
CA HIS A 127 -16.20 2.99 -9.25
C HIS A 127 -16.27 2.28 -10.59
N ARG A 128 -17.45 2.27 -11.21
CA ARG A 128 -17.61 1.85 -12.61
C ARG A 128 -17.30 3.02 -13.54
N LYS A 129 -16.46 2.80 -14.56
CA LYS A 129 -16.30 3.77 -15.64
C LYS A 129 -17.62 3.86 -16.42
N GLY A 130 -18.30 5.00 -16.34
CA GLY A 130 -19.51 5.30 -17.09
C GLY A 130 -20.76 5.60 -16.23
N GLU A 131 -20.72 5.36 -14.92
CA GLU A 131 -21.76 5.83 -14.00
C GLU A 131 -21.34 7.19 -13.43
N LYS A 132 -22.10 8.24 -13.75
CA LYS A 132 -21.98 9.53 -13.05
C LYS A 132 -22.34 9.27 -11.59
N SER A 133 -21.43 9.59 -10.67
CA SER A 133 -21.76 9.73 -9.26
C SER A 133 -22.93 10.69 -9.11
N LEU A 134 -24.04 10.21 -8.54
CA LEU A 134 -25.15 11.03 -8.08
C LEU A 134 -24.71 11.91 -6.90
#